data_AF-A0A7R9QMD0-F1
#
_entry.id   AF-A0A7R9QMD0-F1
#
_cell.length_a   1.000
_cell.length_b   1.000
_cell.length_c   1.000
_cell.angle_alpha   90.00
_cell.angle_beta   90.00
_cell.angle_gamma   90.00
#
_symmetry.space_group_name_H-M   'P 1'
#
loop_
_entity.id
_entity.type
_entity.pdbx_description
1 polymer ?
#
loop_
_entity_poly.entity_id
_entity_poly.type
_entity_poly.pdbx_seq_one_letter_code
_entity_poly.pdbx_strand_id
1 'polypeptide(L)'
;TEPFVGQYCVVKYQLALPPKPKKLTLRTKLFNFTGTPVEGTFLEEFSLSSHAFYERYGRTGICIPSACSTHDFHSFLKRFISESHMNMTINDCHTRVLPELNSLQLTIVVIFAVVLSLMILATSVDLIIAYTNDKNYIPFISFE
;
A
#
# COMPACT_ATOMS: atom_id res chain seq x y z
N THR A 1 3.84 21.75 30.95
CA THR A 1 4.65 20.72 30.26
C THR A 1 4.04 20.51 28.91
N GLU A 2 4.72 20.90 27.83
CA GLU A 2 4.19 20.70 26.48
C GLU A 2 4.18 19.20 26.14
N PRO A 3 3.11 18.67 25.52
CA PRO A 3 3.02 17.26 25.19
C PRO A 3 4.06 16.90 24.12
N PHE A 4 4.77 15.80 24.31
CA PHE A 4 5.66 15.24 23.30
C PHE A 4 4.85 14.83 22.07
N VAL A 5 4.92 15.62 20.99
CA VAL A 5 4.26 15.29 19.72
C VAL A 5 5.18 14.38 18.91
N GLY A 6 4.73 13.15 18.64
CA GLY A 6 5.46 12.25 17.74
C GLY A 6 5.39 12.71 16.28
N GLN A 7 6.50 12.59 15.56
CA GLN A 7 6.59 12.74 14.12
C GLN A 7 6.59 11.35 13.47
N TYR A 8 5.81 11.17 12.42
CA TYR A 8 5.80 9.94 11.63
C TYR A 8 6.63 10.15 10.38
N CYS A 9 7.71 9.39 10.24
CA CYS A 9 8.60 9.46 9.08
C CYS A 9 8.49 8.20 8.24
N VAL A 10 8.47 8.35 6.92
CA VAL A 10 8.44 7.21 6.00
C VAL A 10 9.86 6.88 5.58
N VAL A 11 10.38 5.75 6.04
CA VAL A 11 11.68 5.23 5.60
C VAL A 11 11.47 4.42 4.33
N LYS A 12 12.17 4.83 3.27
CA LYS A 12 12.31 4.06 2.04
C LYS A 12 13.55 3.19 2.15
N TYR A 13 13.42 1.89 1.91
CA TYR A 13 14.55 0.99 1.87
C TYR A 13 14.61 0.27 0.53
N GLN A 14 15.82 0.13 0.02
CA GLN A 14 16.14 -0.57 -1.21
C GLN A 14 17.19 -1.62 -0.91
N LEU A 15 16.90 -2.87 -1.27
CA LEU A 15 17.90 -3.94 -1.23
C LEU A 15 18.99 -3.63 -2.27
N ALA A 16 20.27 -3.78 -1.90
CA ALA A 16 21.33 -3.75 -2.90
C ALA A 16 21.21 -5.00 -3.76
N LEU A 17 20.62 -4.81 -4.95
CA LEU A 17 20.53 -5.85 -5.97
C LEU A 17 21.76 -5.76 -6.89
N PRO A 18 22.16 -6.88 -7.50
CA PRO A 18 23.17 -6.86 -8.56
C PRO A 18 22.72 -5.92 -9.71
N PRO A 19 23.64 -5.42 -10.54
CA PRO A 19 23.29 -4.50 -11.62
C PRO A 19 22.19 -5.06 -12.54
N LYS A 20 21.20 -4.23 -12.89
CA LYS A 20 20.03 -4.63 -13.68
C LYS A 20 20.50 -5.21 -15.03
N PRO A 21 20.16 -6.48 -15.37
CA PRO A 21 20.51 -7.05 -16.66
C PRO A 21 19.73 -6.36 -17.79
N LYS A 22 20.32 -6.27 -18.99
CA LYS A 22 19.70 -5.61 -20.16
C LYS A 22 18.36 -6.20 -20.58
N LYS A 23 18.10 -7.47 -20.24
CA LYS A 23 16.83 -8.16 -20.50
C LYS A 23 16.37 -8.82 -19.20
N LEU A 24 15.31 -8.26 -18.61
CA LEU A 24 14.65 -8.84 -17.45
C LEU A 24 13.47 -9.69 -17.94
N THR A 25 13.54 -11.00 -17.76
CA THR A 25 12.39 -11.89 -17.93
C THR A 25 11.92 -12.38 -16.56
N LEU A 26 10.65 -12.72 -16.42
CA LEU A 26 10.07 -13.25 -15.17
C LEU A 26 10.73 -14.56 -14.69
N ARG A 27 11.52 -15.23 -15.56
CA ARG A 27 12.29 -16.45 -15.25
C ARG A 27 13.77 -16.21 -14.98
N THR A 28 14.22 -14.96 -14.96
CA THR A 28 15.65 -14.66 -14.78
C THR A 28 16.02 -14.90 -13.32
N LYS A 29 16.82 -15.93 -13.05
CA LYS A 29 17.39 -16.16 -11.72
C LYS A 29 18.44 -15.08 -11.44
N LEU A 30 18.15 -14.24 -10.45
CA LEU A 30 19.02 -13.15 -10.00
C LEU A 30 20.12 -13.63 -9.06
N PHE A 31 19.82 -14.68 -8.30
CA PHE A 31 20.73 -15.33 -7.39
C PHE A 31 20.83 -16.79 -7.81
N ASN A 32 22.07 -17.30 -7.90
CA ASN A 32 22.29 -18.72 -8.14
C ASN A 32 22.68 -19.39 -6.82
N PHE A 33 21.77 -20.18 -6.26
CA PHE A 33 21.95 -20.85 -4.98
C PHE A 33 22.48 -22.29 -5.11
N THR A 34 22.79 -22.77 -6.33
CA THR A 34 23.37 -24.10 -6.53
C THR A 34 24.63 -24.28 -5.69
N GLY A 35 24.66 -25.31 -4.83
CA GLY A 35 25.77 -25.62 -3.94
C GLY A 35 25.81 -24.80 -2.65
N THR A 36 24.75 -24.05 -2.33
CA THR A 36 24.61 -23.33 -1.05
C THR A 36 23.59 -24.04 -0.15
N PRO A 37 23.66 -23.90 1.19
CA PRO A 37 22.68 -24.50 2.11
C PRO A 37 21.25 -23.95 1.95
N VAL A 38 21.08 -22.97 1.05
CA VAL A 38 19.83 -22.29 0.77
C VAL A 38 19.11 -22.87 -0.47
N GLU A 39 19.76 -23.80 -1.18
CA GLU A 39 19.19 -24.54 -2.31
C GLU A 39 17.97 -25.38 -1.88
N GLY A 40 16.87 -25.29 -2.62
CA GLY A 40 15.62 -25.99 -2.30
C GLY A 40 14.84 -25.41 -1.12
N THR A 41 15.27 -24.29 -0.54
CA THR A 41 14.56 -23.64 0.56
C THR A 41 13.63 -22.54 0.07
N PHE A 42 12.81 -22.02 0.98
CA PHE A 42 11.95 -20.85 0.74
C PHE A 42 12.71 -19.65 0.15
N LEU A 43 13.99 -19.46 0.51
CA LEU A 43 14.78 -18.35 0.00
C LEU A 43 15.11 -18.49 -1.50
N GLU A 44 15.25 -19.72 -2.02
CA GLU A 44 15.39 -19.93 -3.46
C GLU A 44 14.11 -19.55 -4.20
N GLU A 45 12.95 -19.95 -3.67
CA GLU A 45 11.66 -19.60 -4.27
C GLU A 45 11.39 -18.09 -4.20
N PHE A 46 11.67 -17.46 -3.06
CA PHE A 46 11.60 -16.01 -2.87
C PHE A 46 12.51 -15.25 -3.86
N SER A 47 13.65 -15.82 -4.22
CA SER A 47 14.57 -15.23 -5.18
C SER A 47 14.03 -15.18 -6.60
N LEU A 48 13.09 -16.05 -6.98
CA LEU A 48 12.45 -15.98 -8.30
C LEU A 48 11.63 -14.70 -8.44
N SER A 49 11.03 -14.22 -7.35
CA SER A 49 10.30 -12.95 -7.29
C SER A 49 11.19 -11.71 -7.12
N SER A 50 12.52 -11.88 -7.01
CA SER A 50 13.42 -10.77 -6.72
C SER A 50 13.53 -9.72 -7.84
N HIS A 51 13.07 -10.06 -9.04
CA HIS A 51 12.93 -9.12 -10.16
C HIS A 51 12.06 -7.90 -9.81
N ALA A 52 11.06 -8.08 -8.94
CA ALA A 52 10.18 -7.00 -8.49
C ALA A 52 10.92 -5.95 -7.64
N PHE A 53 12.04 -6.30 -7.00
CA PHE A 53 12.78 -5.41 -6.11
C PHE A 53 13.63 -4.38 -6.86
N TYR A 54 13.82 -4.51 -8.19
CA TYR A 54 14.51 -3.48 -8.98
C TYR A 54 13.70 -2.19 -9.13
N GLU A 55 12.38 -2.31 -9.13
CA GLU A 55 11.47 -1.19 -9.42
C GLU A 55 10.62 -0.82 -8.21
N ARG A 56 10.68 -1.61 -7.13
CA ARG A 56 9.94 -1.38 -5.90
C ARG A 56 10.87 -1.02 -4.74
N TYR A 57 10.54 0.09 -4.10
CA TYR A 57 11.12 0.50 -2.82
C TYR A 57 10.21 0.03 -1.70
N GLY A 58 10.77 -0.60 -0.67
CA GLY A 58 10.05 -0.86 0.56
C GLY A 58 9.78 0.45 1.29
N ARG A 59 8.60 0.59 1.89
CA ARG A 59 8.21 1.78 2.67
C ARG A 59 7.73 1.33 4.04
N THR A 60 8.42 1.77 5.08
CA THR A 60 8.02 1.52 6.47
C THR A 60 7.92 2.85 7.17
N GLY A 61 6.83 3.09 7.89
CA GLY A 61 6.69 4.29 8.68
C GLY A 61 7.10 4.05 10.12
N ILE A 62 7.86 4.99 10.67
CA ILE A 62 8.42 4.93 12.02
C ILE A 62 7.99 6.18 12.76
N CYS A 63 7.61 6.02 14.03
CA CYS A 63 7.34 7.14 14.92
C CYS A 63 8.66 7.57 15.58
N ILE A 64 9.01 8.84 15.41
CA ILE A 64 10.20 9.48 15.97
C ILE A 64 9.72 10.61 16.87
N PRO A 65 10.30 10.80 18.07
CA PRO A 65 9.97 11.96 18.90
C PRO A 65 10.36 13.27 18.19
N SER A 66 9.53 14.31 18.32
CA SER A 66 9.81 15.65 17.74
C SER A 66 11.09 16.31 18.21
N ALA A 67 11.65 15.87 19.34
CA ALA A 67 12.93 16.34 19.85
C ALA A 67 14.13 15.84 19.01
N CYS A 68 13.95 14.80 18.20
CA CYS A 68 15.00 14.26 17.33
C CYS A 68 14.92 14.92 15.95
N SER A 69 16.04 15.42 15.45
CA SER A 69 16.09 15.94 14.08
C SER A 69 16.13 14.78 13.07
N THR A 70 15.64 15.03 11.85
CA THR A 70 15.70 14.05 10.75
C THR A 70 17.14 13.64 10.42
N HIS A 71 18.10 14.54 10.64
CA HIS A 71 19.53 14.30 10.43
C HIS A 71 20.11 13.31 11.46
N ASP A 72 19.71 13.43 12.72
CA ASP A 72 20.21 12.54 13.78
C ASP A 72 19.67 11.12 13.58
N PHE A 73 18.41 11.02 13.18
CA PHE A 73 17.82 9.73 12.82
C PHE A 73 18.45 9.12 11.56
N HIS A 74 18.81 9.94 10.57
CA HIS A 74 19.55 9.46 9.39
C HIS A 74 20.89 8.85 9.78
N SER A 75 21.60 9.48 10.73
CA SER A 75 22.88 8.98 11.24
C SER A 75 22.73 7.67 12.02
N PHE A 76 21.65 7.54 12.80
CA PHE A 76 21.29 6.29 13.48
C PHE A 76 21.00 5.18 12.47
N LEU A 77 20.14 5.44 11.49
CA LEU A 77 19.82 4.49 10.43
C LEU A 77 21.09 4.07 9.68
N LYS A 78 21.93 5.02 9.26
CA LYS A 78 23.17 4.71 8.53
C LYS A 78 24.08 3.75 9.31
N ARG A 79 24.15 3.86 10.63
CA ARG A 79 24.92 2.93 11.49
C ARG A 79 24.24 1.57 11.64
N PHE A 80 22.92 1.54 11.78
CA PHE A 80 22.17 0.28 11.85
C PHE A 80 22.23 -0.51 10.53
N ILE A 81 22.23 0.22 9.42
CA ILE A 81 22.18 -0.35 8.07
C ILE A 81 23.58 -0.61 7.54
N SER A 82 24.65 0.02 8.03
CA SER A 82 26.00 -0.17 7.47
C SER A 82 26.49 -1.62 7.52
N GLU A 83 25.92 -2.46 8.38
CA GLU A 83 26.19 -3.91 8.41
C GLU A 83 25.41 -4.69 7.34
N SER A 84 24.35 -4.10 6.81
CA SER A 84 23.53 -4.64 5.72
C SER A 84 23.85 -3.93 4.40
N HIS A 85 23.98 -4.67 3.30
CA HIS A 85 24.08 -4.07 1.97
C HIS A 85 22.70 -3.51 1.53
N MET A 86 22.13 -2.56 2.27
CA MET A 86 20.86 -1.92 1.95
C MET A 86 21.05 -0.41 1.92
N ASN A 87 20.33 0.25 1.02
CA ASN A 87 20.25 1.71 1.00
C ASN A 87 18.91 2.11 1.61
N MET A 88 18.93 2.87 2.69
CA MET A 88 17.70 3.49 3.22
C MET A 88 17.79 4.99 3.15
N THR A 89 16.68 5.61 2.77
CA THR A 89 16.50 7.05 2.72
C THR A 89 15.25 7.41 3.51
N ILE A 90 15.36 8.45 4.34
CA ILE A 90 14.19 8.97 5.06
C ILE A 90 13.48 9.92 4.11
N ASN A 91 12.20 9.68 3.91
CA ASN A 91 11.31 10.56 3.18
C ASN A 91 10.27 11.14 4.14
N ASP A 92 9.94 12.41 3.91
CA ASP A 92 8.76 13.13 4.41
C ASP A 92 8.34 12.75 5.84
N CYS A 93 8.87 13.50 6.81
CA CYS A 93 8.45 13.42 8.20
C CYS A 93 7.24 14.31 8.42
N HIS A 94 6.11 13.71 8.75
CA HIS A 94 4.87 14.41 9.04
C HIS A 94 4.51 14.22 10.50
N THR A 95 4.26 15.32 11.20
CA THR A 95 3.51 15.27 12.46
C THR A 95 2.08 14.82 12.17
N ARG A 96 1.38 14.28 13.18
CA ARG A 96 -0.07 14.06 13.11
C ARG A 96 -0.79 15.42 13.05
N VAL A 97 -0.67 16.12 11.94
CA VAL A 97 -1.53 17.24 11.59
C VAL A 97 -2.71 16.61 10.86
N LEU A 98 -3.93 16.90 11.30
CA LEU A 98 -5.10 16.48 10.51
C LEU A 98 -4.89 17.03 9.08
N PRO A 99 -5.07 16.22 8.04
CA PRO A 99 -4.88 16.70 6.68
C PRO A 99 -5.77 17.93 6.49
N GLU A 100 -5.15 19.08 6.23
CA GLU A 100 -5.89 20.26 5.82
C GLU A 100 -6.48 19.95 4.45
N LEU A 101 -7.77 19.58 4.44
CA LEU A 101 -8.47 19.23 3.23
C LEU A 101 -8.45 20.44 2.30
N ASN A 102 -7.70 20.32 1.22
CA ASN A 102 -7.65 21.35 0.19
C ASN A 102 -9.04 21.49 -0.45
N SER A 103 -9.44 22.71 -0.82
CA SER A 103 -10.76 23.00 -1.40
C SER A 103 -11.09 22.09 -2.60
N LEU A 104 -10.07 21.68 -3.37
CA LEU A 104 -10.24 20.73 -4.47
C LEU A 104 -10.59 19.31 -3.99
N GLN A 105 -9.96 18.83 -2.91
CA GLN A 105 -10.24 17.51 -2.36
C GLN A 105 -11.66 17.45 -1.79
N LEU A 106 -12.10 18.52 -1.12
CA LEU A 106 -13.47 18.63 -0.62
C LEU A 106 -14.50 18.55 -1.75
N THR A 107 -14.29 19.31 -2.84
CA THR A 107 -15.18 19.29 -4.02
C THR A 107 -15.31 17.89 -4.61
N ILE A 108 -14.19 17.18 -4.76
CA ILE A 108 -14.18 15.81 -5.29
C ILE A 108 -15.01 14.89 -4.41
N VAL A 109 -14.81 14.94 -3.08
CA VAL A 109 -15.57 14.11 -2.12
C VAL A 109 -17.08 14.35 -2.23
N VAL A 110 -17.50 15.61 -2.35
CA VAL A 110 -18.92 15.96 -2.50
C VAL A 110 -19.51 15.39 -3.79
N ILE A 111 -18.81 15.51 -4.92
CA ILE A 111 -19.27 14.97 -6.20
C ILE A 111 -19.44 13.45 -6.12
N PHE A 112 -18.44 12.74 -5.55
CA PHE A 112 -18.54 11.28 -5.38
C PHE A 112 -19.69 10.88 -4.45
N ALA A 113 -19.92 11.62 -3.37
CA ALA A 113 -21.04 11.35 -2.46
C ALA A 113 -22.40 11.50 -3.17
N VAL A 114 -22.57 12.54 -4.00
CA VAL A 114 -23.79 12.74 -4.79
C VAL A 114 -24.01 11.60 -5.79
N VAL A 115 -22.98 11.24 -6.56
CA VAL A 115 -23.08 10.12 -7.52
C VAL A 115 -23.45 8.81 -6.82
N LEU A 116 -22.81 8.50 -5.69
CA LEU A 116 -23.14 7.31 -4.90
C LEU A 116 -24.58 7.32 -4.41
N SER A 117 -25.08 8.47 -3.95
CA SER A 117 -26.47 8.59 -3.50
C SER A 117 -27.47 8.33 -4.63
N LEU A 118 -27.20 8.83 -5.84
CA LEU A 118 -28.02 8.57 -7.02
C LEU A 118 -27.99 7.09 -7.41
N MET A 119 -26.84 6.42 -7.32
CA MET A 119 -26.74 4.98 -7.59
C MET A 119 -27.54 4.15 -6.58
N ILE A 120 -27.49 4.51 -5.30
CA ILE A 120 -28.28 3.83 -4.25
C ILE A 120 -29.78 4.03 -4.51
N LEU A 121 -30.20 5.25 -4.83
CA LEU A 121 -31.61 5.54 -5.15
C LEU A 121 -32.08 4.75 -6.37
N ALA A 122 -31.33 4.78 -7.47
CA ALA A 122 -31.66 4.02 -8.67
C ALA A 122 -31.77 2.52 -8.36
N THR A 123 -30.80 1.96 -7.64
CA THR A 123 -30.79 0.55 -7.25
C THR A 123 -31.99 0.20 -6.36
N SER A 124 -32.37 1.09 -5.44
CA SER A 124 -33.54 0.89 -4.57
C SER A 124 -34.84 0.90 -5.36
N VAL A 125 -34.98 1.79 -6.34
CA VAL A 125 -36.15 1.86 -7.22
C VAL A 125 -36.25 0.61 -8.10
N ASP A 126 -35.15 0.19 -8.72
CA ASP A 126 -35.11 -1.03 -9.53
C ASP A 126 -35.48 -2.27 -8.70
N LEU A 127 -34.98 -2.36 -7.47
CA LEU A 127 -35.30 -3.45 -6.56
C LEU A 127 -36.78 -3.43 -6.13
N ILE A 128 -37.36 -2.26 -5.88
CA ILE A 128 -38.79 -2.11 -5.56
C ILE A 128 -39.65 -2.49 -6.75
N ILE A 129 -39.29 -2.08 -7.97
CA ILE A 129 -40.01 -2.43 -9.20
C ILE A 129 -39.94 -3.93 -9.43
N ALA A 130 -38.76 -4.53 -9.33
CA ALA A 130 -38.57 -5.98 -9.47
C ALA A 130 -39.41 -6.75 -8.44
N TYR A 131 -39.39 -6.32 -7.17
CA TYR A 131 -40.19 -6.93 -6.10
C TYR A 131 -41.71 -6.77 -6.32
N THR A 132 -42.16 -5.61 -6.78
CA THR A 132 -43.59 -5.35 -7.04
C THR A 132 -44.08 -6.14 -8.24
N ASN A 133 -43.26 -6.29 -9.28
CA ASN A 133 -43.59 -7.12 -10.44
C ASN A 133 -43.67 -8.60 -10.06
N ASP A 134 -42.72 -9.11 -9.26
CA ASP A 134 -42.76 -10.50 -8.76
C ASP A 134 -44.04 -10.76 -7.93
N LYS A 135 -44.42 -9.82 -7.05
CA LYS A 135 -45.66 -9.92 -6.25
C LYS A 135 -46.94 -9.80 -7.09
N ASN A 136 -46.92 -9.03 -8.17
CA ASN A 136 -48.04 -8.90 -9.12
C ASN A 136 -48.16 -10.09 -10.08
N TYR A 137 -47.21 -11.04 -10.09
CA TYR A 137 -47.30 -12.30 -10.83
C TYR A 137 -48.01 -13.43 -10.06
N ILE A 138 -48.58 -13.17 -8.86
CA ILE A 138 -49.50 -14.10 -8.19
C ILE A 138 -50.95 -13.58 -8.27
N PRO A 139 -51.59 -13.70 -9.44
CA PRO A 139 -52.99 -14.08 -9.50
C PRO A 139 -53.16 -15.33 -10.38
N PHE A 140 -53.94 -16.29 -9.89
CA PHE A 140 -54.50 -17.42 -10.66
C PHE A 140 -53.51 -18.48 -11.19
N ILE A 141 -53.17 -19.45 -10.34
CA ILE A 141 -53.13 -20.85 -10.78
C ILE A 141 -54.11 -21.63 -9.90
N SER A 142 -55.25 -21.95 -10.50
CA SER A 142 -56.21 -22.95 -10.03
C SER A 142 -55.55 -24.32 -9.98
N PHE A 143 -55.67 -25.05 -8.87
CA PHE A 143 -55.80 -26.49 -8.88
C PHE A 143 -56.55 -26.95 -7.62
N GLU A 144 -57.73 -27.52 -7.89
CA GLU A 144 -58.66 -28.30 -7.04
C GLU A 144 -59.29 -27.68 -5.79
#